data_AF-A0A413PCY9-F1
#
_entry.id   AF-A0A413PCY9-F1
#
_cell.length_a   1.000
_cell.length_b   1.000
_cell.length_c   1.000
_cell.angle_alpha   90.00
_cell.angle_beta   90.00
_cell.angle_gamma   90.00
#
_symmetry.space_group_name_H-M   'P 1'
#
loop_
_entity.id
_entity.type
_entity.pdbx_description
1 polymer ?
#
loop_
_entity_poly.entity_id
_entity_poly.type
_entity_poly.pdbx_seq_one_letter_code
_entity_poly.pdbx_strand_id
1 'polypeptide(L)'
;CEIGGIARSSYYKWLHHAETPNERFNEELAEKLERFHEKHPDMGYRRLNDKLRHDEDIQVNDKRILRICRKKTDPVQLKEPV
;
A
#
# COMPACT_ATOMS: atom_id res chain seq x y z
N CYS A 1 20.10 -20.04 3.15
CA CYS A 1 21.02 -19.12 2.45
C CYS A 1 21.73 -19.82 1.31
N GLU A 2 22.47 -20.90 1.55
CA GLU A 2 23.13 -21.67 0.47
C GLU A 2 22.16 -22.19 -0.62
N ILE A 3 20.98 -22.69 -0.26
CA ILE A 3 19.97 -23.15 -1.24
C ILE A 3 19.42 -22.00 -2.10
N GLY A 4 19.36 -20.77 -1.56
CA GLY A 4 18.77 -19.60 -2.22
C GLY A 4 19.77 -18.55 -2.68
N GLY A 5 21.08 -18.79 -2.55
CA GLY A 5 22.14 -17.84 -2.90
C GLY A 5 22.17 -16.51 -2.14
N ILE A 6 21.31 -16.31 -1.14
CA ILE A 6 21.24 -15.05 -0.37
C ILE A 6 22.16 -15.07 0.86
N ALA A 7 22.63 -13.90 1.28
CA ALA A 7 23.41 -13.76 2.51
C ALA A 7 22.57 -14.10 3.75
N ARG A 8 23.20 -14.76 4.74
CA ARG A 8 22.56 -15.13 6.02
C ARG A 8 21.92 -13.95 6.74
N SER A 9 22.59 -12.81 6.74
CA SER A 9 22.08 -11.57 7.33
C SER A 9 20.80 -11.07 6.64
N SER A 10 20.70 -11.18 5.32
CA SER A 10 19.51 -10.79 4.56
C SER A 10 18.31 -11.67 4.90
N TYR A 11 18.52 -12.98 5.05
CA TYR A 11 17.47 -13.91 5.46
C TYR A 11 16.88 -13.56 6.84
N TYR A 12 17.73 -13.33 7.84
CA TYR A 12 17.25 -12.97 9.19
C TYR A 12 16.67 -11.56 9.25
N LYS A 13 17.15 -10.61 8.42
CA LYS A 13 16.51 -9.29 8.30
C LYS A 13 15.09 -9.37 7.78
N TRP A 14 14.85 -10.20 6.77
CA TRP A 14 13.50 -10.44 6.26
C TRP A 14 12.64 -11.19 7.28
N LEU A 15 13.19 -12.25 7.89
CA LEU A 15 12.48 -13.07 8.88
C LEU A 15 12.02 -12.26 10.11
N HIS A 16 12.80 -11.26 10.52
CA HIS A 16 12.50 -10.40 11.65
C HIS A 16 12.06 -8.99 11.23
N HIS A 17 11.60 -8.83 9.98
CA HIS A 17 11.12 -7.54 9.52
C HIS A 17 9.88 -7.14 10.32
N ALA A 18 9.99 -6.04 11.07
CA ALA A 18 8.85 -5.40 11.70
C ALA A 18 8.32 -4.34 10.75
N GLU A 19 6.99 -4.26 10.65
CA GLU A 19 6.32 -3.23 9.85
C GLU A 19 6.86 -1.84 10.17
N THR A 20 7.34 -1.18 9.14
CA THR A 20 7.79 0.20 9.26
C THR A 20 6.58 1.13 9.36
N PRO A 21 6.71 2.30 10.02
CA PRO A 21 5.64 3.29 10.05
C PRO A 21 5.10 3.69 8.67
N ASN A 22 5.97 3.66 7.65
CA ASN A 22 5.58 3.94 6.26
C ASN A 22 4.74 2.84 5.64
N GLU A 23 5.02 1.57 5.95
CA GLU A 23 4.22 0.43 5.49
C GLU A 23 2.83 0.49 6.11
N ARG A 24 2.75 0.68 7.43
CA ARG A 24 1.47 0.88 8.13
C ARG A 24 0.67 2.04 7.57
N PHE A 25 1.31 3.21 7.38
CA PHE A 25 0.63 4.35 6.77
C PHE A 25 0.15 4.06 5.34
N ASN A 26 0.92 3.30 4.55
CA ASN A 26 0.51 2.93 3.20
C ASN A 26 -0.71 1.99 3.22
N GLU A 27 -0.78 1.07 4.17
CA GLU A 27 -1.93 0.17 4.36
C GLU A 27 -3.18 0.92 4.79
N GLU A 28 -3.08 1.76 5.82
CA GLU A 28 -4.18 2.63 6.27
C GLU A 28 -4.68 3.53 5.13
N LEU A 29 -3.77 4.10 4.35
CA LEU A 29 -4.11 4.91 3.18
C LEU A 29 -4.78 4.08 2.09
N ALA A 30 -4.33 2.84 1.88
CA ALA A 30 -4.93 1.95 0.89
C ALA A 30 -6.37 1.58 1.24
N GLU A 31 -6.65 1.24 2.50
CA GLU A 31 -8.01 0.94 2.97
C GLU A 31 -8.95 2.14 2.78
N LYS A 32 -8.49 3.36 3.09
CA LYS A 32 -9.28 4.58 2.88
C LYS A 32 -9.59 4.79 1.39
N LEU A 33 -8.59 4.61 0.53
CA LEU A 33 -8.76 4.75 -0.91
C LEU A 33 -9.72 3.70 -1.48
N GLU A 34 -9.67 2.45 -1.01
CA GLU A 34 -10.63 1.40 -1.37
C GLU A 34 -12.05 1.81 -0.99
N ARG A 35 -12.28 2.27 0.25
CA ARG A 35 -13.61 2.75 0.70
C ARG A 35 -14.13 3.92 -0.13
N PHE A 36 -13.28 4.86 -0.51
CA PHE A 36 -13.69 5.97 -1.38
C PHE A 36 -13.99 5.51 -2.80
N HIS A 37 -13.23 4.54 -3.32
CA HIS A 37 -13.45 3.96 -4.64
C HIS A 37 -14.73 3.14 -4.70
N GLU A 38 -15.07 2.37 -3.66
CA GLU A 38 -16.35 1.64 -3.57
C GLU A 38 -17.55 2.60 -3.61
N LYS A 39 -17.46 3.75 -2.94
CA LYS A 39 -18.51 4.79 -2.96
C LYS A 39 -18.60 5.51 -4.30
N HIS A 40 -17.47 5.65 -5.00
CA HIS A 40 -17.35 6.41 -6.25
C HIS A 40 -16.44 5.68 -7.24
N PRO A 41 -16.94 4.59 -7.88
CA PRO A 41 -16.12 3.77 -8.77
C PRO A 41 -15.68 4.50 -10.05
N ASP A 42 -16.37 5.59 -10.39
CA ASP A 42 -16.04 6.49 -11.50
C ASP A 42 -14.86 7.43 -11.18
N MET A 43 -14.50 7.60 -9.91
CA MET A 43 -13.43 8.49 -9.49
C MET A 43 -12.06 7.83 -9.64
N GLY A 44 -11.24 8.40 -10.54
CA GLY A 44 -9.83 8.08 -10.65
C GLY A 44 -9.00 8.60 -9.46
N TYR A 45 -7.78 8.07 -9.31
CA TYR A 45 -6.90 8.30 -8.15
C TYR A 45 -6.61 9.78 -7.82
N ARG A 46 -6.61 10.69 -8.81
CA ARG A 46 -6.45 12.13 -8.57
C ARG A 46 -7.62 12.73 -7.78
N ARG A 47 -8.86 12.39 -8.15
CA ARG A 47 -10.07 12.87 -7.45
C ARG A 47 -10.18 12.24 -6.06
N LEU A 48 -9.70 11.01 -5.90
CA LEU A 48 -9.59 10.37 -4.58
C LEU A 48 -8.59 11.11 -3.67
N ASN A 49 -7.47 11.59 -4.21
CA ASN A 49 -6.52 12.42 -3.44
C ASN A 49 -7.16 13.73 -2.98
N ASP A 50 -7.90 14.41 -3.85
CA ASP A 50 -8.56 15.67 -3.50
C ASP A 50 -9.56 15.47 -2.36
N LYS A 51 -10.33 14.37 -2.38
CA LYS A 51 -11.21 13.99 -1.26
C LYS A 51 -10.44 13.68 0.00
N LEU A 52 -9.36 12.90 -0.09
CA LEU A 52 -8.53 12.57 1.06
C LEU A 52 -7.96 13.83 1.73
N ARG A 53 -7.58 14.83 0.93
CA ARG A 53 -7.10 16.13 1.41
C ARG A 53 -8.20 16.95 2.06
N HIS A 54 -9.41 16.94 1.50
CA HIS A 54 -10.52 17.74 1.98
C HIS A 54 -11.19 17.13 3.22
N ASP A 55 -11.44 15.82 3.20
CA ASP A 55 -12.23 15.12 4.20
C ASP A 55 -11.39 14.64 5.39
N GLU A 56 -10.10 14.33 5.16
CA GLU A 56 -9.22 13.79 6.20
C GLU A 56 -7.95 14.62 6.47
N ASP A 57 -7.77 15.76 5.78
CA ASP A 57 -6.60 16.63 5.89
C ASP A 57 -5.25 15.93 5.60
N ILE A 58 -5.28 14.79 4.88
CA ILE A 58 -4.08 14.02 4.57
C ILE A 58 -3.49 14.51 3.25
N GLN A 59 -2.37 15.21 3.32
CA GLN A 59 -1.65 15.69 2.15
C GLN A 59 -0.68 14.62 1.61
N VAL A 60 -1.11 13.91 0.56
CA VAL A 60 -0.29 12.88 -0.09
C VAL A 60 0.06 13.28 -1.53
N ASN A 61 1.24 12.88 -1.99
CA ASN A 61 1.65 13.01 -3.38
C ASN A 61 0.86 12.06 -4.28
N ASP A 62 0.34 12.55 -5.40
CA ASP A 62 -0.38 11.76 -6.41
C ASP A 62 0.38 10.50 -6.84
N LYS A 63 1.72 10.56 -6.95
CA LYS A 63 2.55 9.40 -7.31
C LYS A 63 2.48 8.30 -6.26
N ARG A 64 2.36 8.65 -4.96
CA ARG A 64 2.23 7.68 -3.87
C ARG A 64 0.86 6.99 -3.93
N ILE A 65 -0.20 7.76 -4.14
CA ILE A 65 -1.56 7.21 -4.32
C ILE A 65 -1.61 6.29 -5.54
N LEU A 66 -1.07 6.72 -6.68
CA LEU A 66 -1.00 5.88 -7.89
C LEU A 66 -0.29 4.55 -7.64
N ARG A 67 0.82 4.55 -6.90
CA ARG A 67 1.54 3.32 -6.54
C ARG A 67 0.71 2.41 -5.65
N ILE A 68 0.04 2.98 -4.64
CA ILE A 68 -0.81 2.22 -3.71
C ILE A 68 -2.00 1.59 -4.44
N CYS A 69 -2.71 2.37 -5.26
CA CYS A 69 -3.81 1.86 -6.07
C CYS A 69 -3.37 0.71 -6.97
N ARG A 70 -2.24 0.85 -7.69
CA ARG A 70 -1.71 -0.22 -8.55
C ARG A 70 -1.38 -1.49 -7.77
N LYS A 71 -0.69 -1.36 -6.64
CA LYS A 71 -0.32 -2.50 -5.78
C LYS A 71 -1.55 -3.28 -5.29
N LYS A 72 -2.67 -2.61 -5.07
CA LYS A 72 -3.95 -3.23 -4.69
C LYS A 72 -4.74 -3.81 -5.87
N THR A 73 -4.67 -3.19 -7.06
CA THR A 73 -5.29 -3.72 -8.28
C THR A 73 -4.58 -4.97 -8.80
N ASP A 74 -3.29 -5.15 -8.50
CA ASP A 74 -2.55 -6.36 -8.86
C ASP A 74 -3.10 -7.58 -8.10
N PRO A 75 -3.78 -8.54 -8.77
CA PRO A 75 -4.45 -9.67 -8.12
C PRO A 75 -3.48 -10.67 -7.45
N VAL A 76 -2.18 -10.49 -7.65
CA VAL A 76 -1.11 -11.31 -7.07
C VAL A 76 -0.98 -11.11 -5.56
N GLN A 77 -1.40 -9.95 -5.01
CA GLN A 77 -1.28 -9.63 -3.58
C GLN A 77 -2.49 -10.05 -2.72
N LEU A 78 -3.60 -10.48 -3.34
CA LEU A 78 -4.84 -10.90 -2.63
C LEU A 78 -4.85 -12.40 -2.26
N LYS A 79 -3.73 -13.11 -2.44
CA LYS A 79 -3.64 -14.57 -2.26
C LYS A 79 -2.59 -15.00 -1.24
N GLU A 80 -2.47 -14.32 -0.10
CA GLU A 80 -1.74 -14.90 1.03
C GLU A 80 -2.48 -14.59 2.34
N PRO A 81 -3.39 -15.47 2.81
CA PRO A 81 -3.79 -15.47 4.20
C PRO A 81 -2.66 -16.07 5.05
N VAL A 82 -2.27 -15.34 6.09
CA VAL A 82 -1.70 -15.95 7.31
C VAL A 82 -2.80 -16.77 7.98
#